data_AF-A0A8B0MZT0-F1
#
_entry.id   AF-A0A8B0MZT0-F1
#
_cell.length_a   1.000
_cell.length_b   1.000
_cell.length_c   1.000
_cell.angle_alpha   90.00
_cell.angle_beta   90.00
_cell.angle_gamma   90.00
#
_symmetry.space_group_name_H-M   'P 1'
#
loop_
_entity.id
_entity.type
_entity.pdbx_description
1 polymer ?
#
loop_
_entity_poly.entity_id
_entity_poly.type
_entity_poly.pdbx_seq_one_letter_code
_entity_poly.pdbx_strand_id
1 'polypeptide(L)'
;GNPAEPSLLIDGTIWEGMSGDPCDPCATWCDAISLRVGFYGDYVFDRVLKTDVPKQFTMGTTPTSPGAAATSSTSEQRNNPAYGKHMHDAEWFTNAGYIALNIWDRFDVFCTLGATSGYFKGNSSSFNLIGLIGLSGSSLTSMYPNANISNGVVELYTDTTFSWSVGARGALWECGCATLGAEFQYAQSKPRVQELNVLSNVAQFTVHKPQGYIGKSLPLPDNAGTDSATELKNATINYHEWQVGAALSYRLNMLIPYIGVQWSRATFDADTIQIAQPKLSSPIFYLTTWNPTLLGQATQVDAGNKYADSLQIVSLQINKLKSRKACGVSMGATLLDADKWAINGELR
;
A
#
# COMPACT_ATOMS: atom_id res chain seq x y z
N GLY A 1 -13.67 -2.30 -6.68
CA GLY A 1 -14.27 -1.45 -5.65
C GLY A 1 -15.15 -2.29 -4.76
N ASN A 2 -15.36 -1.88 -3.50
CA ASN A 2 -16.30 -2.54 -2.59
C ASN A 2 -17.73 -2.51 -3.18
N PRO A 3 -18.55 -3.57 -3.05
CA PRO A 3 -19.99 -3.61 -3.38
C PRO A 3 -20.87 -2.69 -2.50
N ALA A 4 -20.32 -1.60 -1.95
CA ALA A 4 -21.15 -0.52 -1.45
C ALA A 4 -21.68 0.24 -2.68
N GLU A 5 -22.86 -0.20 -3.11
CA GLU A 5 -23.59 0.29 -4.26
C GLU A 5 -24.57 1.40 -3.84
N PRO A 6 -24.76 2.44 -4.67
CA PRO A 6 -25.82 3.44 -4.49
C PRO A 6 -27.24 2.86 -4.53
N SER A 7 -27.42 1.67 -5.11
CA SER A 7 -28.70 0.94 -5.18
C SER A 7 -29.27 0.61 -3.80
N LEU A 8 -28.41 0.41 -2.82
CA LEU A 8 -28.78 0.00 -1.47
C LEU A 8 -29.19 1.15 -0.54
N LEU A 9 -29.19 2.40 -1.02
CA LEU A 9 -29.87 3.49 -0.35
C LEU A 9 -31.40 3.33 -0.37
N ILE A 10 -31.92 2.31 -1.08
CA ILE A 10 -33.31 2.24 -1.51
C ILE A 10 -34.03 0.97 -1.02
N ASP A 11 -33.28 -0.05 -0.55
CA ASP A 11 -33.81 -1.37 -0.17
C ASP A 11 -33.63 -1.68 1.32
N GLY A 12 -34.25 -0.87 2.18
CA GLY A 12 -34.84 -1.38 3.40
C GLY A 12 -36.10 -2.16 3.01
N THR A 13 -36.06 -3.49 3.14
CA THR A 13 -37.21 -4.43 3.14
C THR A 13 -38.55 -3.89 2.61
N ILE A 14 -38.88 -4.24 1.36
CA ILE A 14 -40.20 -3.99 0.77
C ILE A 14 -41.26 -4.66 1.67
N TRP A 15 -42.17 -3.85 2.21
CA TRP A 15 -43.31 -4.28 3.00
C TRP A 15 -44.42 -4.85 2.09
N GLU A 16 -44.94 -6.03 2.46
CA GLU A 16 -46.06 -6.71 1.82
C GLU A 16 -47.39 -5.95 2.08
N GLY A 17 -47.85 -5.13 1.14
CA GLY A 17 -49.23 -4.62 1.23
C GLY A 17 -49.63 -3.48 0.29
N MET A 18 -50.29 -3.84 -0.82
CA MET A 18 -51.28 -3.08 -1.61
C MET A 18 -50.95 -1.68 -2.18
N SER A 19 -51.06 -1.57 -3.51
CA SER A 19 -51.75 -0.51 -4.31
C SER A 19 -51.63 0.98 -3.92
N GLY A 20 -50.58 1.38 -3.21
CA GLY A 20 -50.25 2.78 -2.89
C GLY A 20 -49.28 3.41 -3.90
N ASP A 21 -49.16 4.74 -3.85
CA ASP A 21 -48.20 5.51 -4.65
C ASP A 21 -46.77 5.00 -4.40
N PRO A 22 -46.02 4.57 -5.45
CA PRO A 22 -44.64 4.09 -5.31
C PRO A 22 -43.68 5.16 -4.76
N CYS A 23 -44.13 6.42 -4.64
CA CYS A 23 -43.41 7.55 -4.09
C CYS A 23 -43.93 8.01 -2.71
N ASP A 24 -44.80 7.23 -2.06
CA ASP A 24 -45.20 7.46 -0.67
C ASP A 24 -44.11 6.96 0.31
N PRO A 25 -43.45 7.86 1.06
CA PRO A 25 -42.41 7.49 2.03
C PRO A 25 -42.94 6.69 3.23
N CYS A 26 -44.27 6.53 3.38
CA CYS A 26 -44.88 5.74 4.45
C CYS A 26 -45.18 4.29 4.05
N ALA A 27 -45.17 3.94 2.76
CA ALA A 27 -45.67 2.65 2.27
C ALA A 27 -44.58 1.56 2.15
N THR A 28 -43.29 1.93 2.12
CA THR A 28 -42.19 0.96 1.92
C THR A 28 -41.35 0.66 3.16
N TRP A 29 -41.54 1.38 4.27
CA TRP A 29 -40.59 1.37 5.39
C TRP A 29 -41.30 1.37 6.75
N CYS A 30 -41.80 0.22 7.19
CA CYS A 30 -42.32 0.03 8.54
C CYS A 30 -41.37 -0.88 9.34
N ASP A 31 -40.58 -0.30 10.24
CA ASP A 31 -39.89 -0.91 11.40
C ASP A 31 -39.30 -2.31 11.14
N ALA A 32 -38.50 -2.47 10.08
CA ALA A 32 -37.98 -3.76 9.67
C ALA A 32 -36.45 -3.81 9.79
N ILE A 33 -35.96 -4.56 10.79
CA ILE A 33 -34.54 -4.91 10.88
C ILE A 33 -34.23 -5.96 9.81
N SER A 34 -33.31 -5.64 8.90
CA SER A 34 -32.85 -6.58 7.88
C SER A 34 -31.36 -6.89 7.99
N LEU A 35 -31.02 -8.17 7.78
CA LEU A 35 -29.65 -8.67 7.72
C LEU A 35 -29.37 -9.13 6.29
N ARG A 36 -28.33 -8.59 5.67
CA ARG A 36 -27.82 -9.02 4.36
C ARG A 36 -26.43 -9.60 4.52
N VAL A 37 -26.21 -10.76 3.92
CA VAL A 37 -24.91 -11.43 3.88
C VAL A 37 -24.54 -11.74 2.44
N GLY A 38 -23.28 -11.58 2.11
CA GLY A 38 -22.78 -11.79 0.76
C GLY A 38 -21.29 -12.04 0.74
N PHE A 39 -20.75 -12.16 -0.46
CA PHE A 39 -19.33 -12.35 -0.68
C PHE A 39 -18.92 -11.54 -1.90
N TYR A 40 -17.75 -10.91 -1.82
CA TYR A 40 -17.17 -10.20 -2.95
C TYR A 40 -15.66 -10.38 -3.00
N GLY A 41 -15.15 -10.48 -4.22
CA GLY A 41 -13.73 -10.36 -4.51
C GLY A 41 -13.50 -9.04 -5.25
N ASP A 42 -12.50 -8.28 -4.82
CA ASP A 42 -12.02 -7.10 -5.51
C ASP A 42 -10.57 -7.29 -5.91
N TYR A 43 -10.27 -6.85 -7.13
CA TYR A 43 -8.93 -6.83 -7.69
C TYR A 43 -8.66 -5.43 -8.21
N VAL A 44 -7.76 -4.71 -7.55
CA VAL A 44 -7.37 -3.36 -7.96
C VAL A 44 -6.01 -3.44 -8.64
N PHE A 45 -6.01 -3.24 -9.96
CA PHE A 45 -4.80 -3.08 -10.76
C PHE A 45 -4.29 -1.63 -10.74
N ASP A 46 -2.97 -1.48 -10.82
CA ASP A 46 -2.25 -0.23 -11.10
C ASP A 46 -2.78 0.99 -10.33
N ARG A 47 -2.84 0.86 -9.00
CA ARG A 47 -3.11 2.03 -8.18
C ARG A 47 -1.90 2.95 -8.24
N VAL A 48 -2.07 4.19 -8.73
CA VAL A 48 -0.99 5.19 -8.73
C VAL A 48 -0.62 5.57 -7.28
N LEU A 49 0.38 4.88 -6.74
CA LEU A 49 0.92 5.08 -5.40
C LEU A 49 2.14 5.98 -5.44
N LYS A 50 2.08 7.10 -4.71
CA LYS A 50 3.20 8.01 -4.52
C LYS A 50 3.89 7.74 -3.19
N THR A 51 5.20 7.88 -3.18
CA THR A 51 6.01 7.86 -1.96
C THR A 51 5.69 9.09 -1.11
N ASP A 52 5.41 8.85 0.17
CA ASP A 52 5.14 9.88 1.18
C ASP A 52 6.36 9.98 2.10
N VAL A 53 7.36 10.71 1.64
CA VAL A 53 8.65 10.86 2.30
C VAL A 53 9.04 12.34 2.38
N PRO A 54 9.88 12.75 3.34
CA PRO A 54 10.42 14.11 3.38
C PRO A 54 11.31 14.41 2.17
N LYS A 55 11.42 15.70 1.80
CA LYS A 55 12.29 16.18 0.71
C LYS A 55 13.77 15.86 0.93
N GLN A 56 14.18 15.83 2.19
CA GLN A 56 15.54 15.54 2.59
C GLN A 56 15.58 14.32 3.52
N PHE A 57 16.70 13.61 3.51
CA PHE A 57 16.98 12.51 4.41
C PHE A 57 18.47 12.49 4.78
N THR A 58 18.78 11.94 5.95
CA THR A 58 20.13 11.90 6.50
C THR A 58 20.91 10.73 5.89
N MET A 59 22.06 11.01 5.29
CA MET A 59 22.99 10.01 4.73
C MET A 59 24.45 10.48 4.84
N GLY A 60 25.40 9.64 4.46
CA GLY A 60 26.80 10.01 4.32
C GLY A 60 27.04 11.00 3.17
N THR A 61 28.14 11.74 3.28
CA THR A 61 28.62 12.66 2.25
C THR A 61 28.86 11.92 0.94
N THR A 62 28.43 12.50 -0.18
CA THR A 62 28.65 11.88 -1.50
C THR A 62 30.14 11.86 -1.80
N PRO A 63 30.71 10.75 -2.30
CA PRO A 63 32.07 10.77 -2.85
C PRO A 63 32.15 11.76 -4.02
N THR A 64 33.06 12.74 -3.96
CA THR A 64 33.22 13.80 -4.98
C THR A 64 34.63 13.91 -5.57
N SER A 65 35.64 13.31 -4.93
CA SER A 65 37.05 13.44 -5.36
C SER A 65 37.52 12.23 -6.16
N PRO A 66 38.13 12.43 -7.35
CA PRO A 66 38.84 11.38 -8.06
C PRO A 66 40.06 10.90 -7.28
N GLY A 67 40.26 9.57 -7.19
CA GLY A 67 41.54 8.98 -6.79
C GLY A 67 41.84 8.90 -5.29
N ALA A 68 40.88 9.18 -4.39
CA ALA A 68 41.05 8.94 -2.97
C ALA A 68 39.83 8.24 -2.37
N ALA A 69 40.06 7.11 -1.72
CA ALA A 69 39.09 6.48 -0.85
C ALA A 69 38.73 7.47 0.29
N ALA A 70 37.44 7.68 0.54
CA ALA A 70 36.94 8.71 1.44
C ALA A 70 36.14 8.08 2.59
N THR A 71 36.37 8.53 3.82
CA THR A 71 35.60 8.08 4.99
C THR A 71 34.20 8.68 4.97
N SER A 72 33.17 7.85 5.18
CA SER A 72 31.78 8.28 5.31
C SER A 72 31.31 8.27 6.78
N SER A 73 32.10 8.86 7.67
CA SER A 73 31.81 8.87 9.13
C SER A 73 30.93 10.04 9.58
N THR A 74 30.63 10.98 8.69
CA THR A 74 29.77 12.13 8.96
C THR A 74 28.48 12.04 8.15
N SER A 75 27.38 12.46 8.78
CA SER A 75 26.07 12.55 8.14
C SER A 75 25.81 13.95 7.58
N GLU A 76 25.08 14.02 6.47
CA GLU A 76 24.62 15.23 5.80
C GLU A 76 23.14 15.07 5.40
N GLN A 77 22.40 16.19 5.36
CA GLN A 77 21.05 16.21 4.80
C GLN A 77 21.13 16.22 3.28
N ARG A 78 20.55 15.21 2.63
CA ARG A 78 20.57 15.05 1.17
C ARG A 78 19.17 15.01 0.61
N ASN A 79 19.03 15.38 -0.66
CA ASN A 79 17.75 15.24 -1.37
C ASN A 79 17.33 13.78 -1.37
N ASN A 80 16.10 13.52 -0.91
CA ASN A 80 15.56 12.18 -0.85
C ASN A 80 15.18 11.71 -2.27
N PRO A 81 15.82 10.64 -2.79
CA PRO A 81 15.56 10.16 -4.15
C PRO A 81 14.15 9.61 -4.34
N ALA A 82 13.50 9.15 -3.26
CA ALA A 82 12.12 8.72 -3.30
C ALA A 82 11.16 9.90 -3.34
N TYR A 83 11.56 11.13 -3.01
CA TYR A 83 10.65 12.27 -2.96
C TYR A 83 10.01 12.54 -4.33
N GLY A 84 8.68 12.56 -4.37
CA GLY A 84 7.92 12.81 -5.61
C GLY A 84 7.90 11.64 -6.59
N LYS A 85 8.42 10.47 -6.21
CA LYS A 85 8.36 9.25 -7.02
C LYS A 85 7.02 8.51 -6.84
N HIS A 86 6.78 7.56 -7.73
CA HIS A 86 5.62 6.67 -7.68
C HIS A 86 6.07 5.24 -7.96
N MET A 87 5.21 4.29 -7.59
CA MET A 87 5.38 2.88 -7.97
C MET A 87 5.03 2.70 -9.44
N HIS A 88 5.71 1.74 -10.08
CA HIS A 88 5.43 1.36 -11.46
C HIS A 88 4.19 0.48 -11.55
N ASP A 89 4.01 -0.40 -10.57
CA ASP A 89 2.85 -1.25 -10.47
C ASP A 89 2.49 -1.45 -8.99
N ALA A 90 1.21 -1.54 -8.72
CA ALA A 90 0.65 -1.80 -7.41
C ALA A 90 -0.67 -2.56 -7.58
N GLU A 91 -0.62 -3.84 -7.27
CA GLU A 91 -1.78 -4.72 -7.30
C GLU A 91 -2.22 -5.04 -5.87
N TRP A 92 -3.52 -4.91 -5.62
CA TRP A 92 -4.10 -5.21 -4.33
C TRP A 92 -5.34 -6.08 -4.48
N PHE A 93 -5.32 -7.20 -3.79
CA PHE A 93 -6.32 -8.26 -3.89
C PHE A 93 -7.06 -8.29 -2.57
N THR A 94 -8.38 -8.26 -2.63
CA THR A 94 -9.23 -8.43 -1.45
C THR A 94 -10.28 -9.47 -1.75
N ASN A 95 -10.41 -10.46 -0.88
CA ASN A 95 -11.47 -11.44 -0.95
C ASN A 95 -12.19 -11.43 0.40
N ALA A 96 -13.46 -11.04 0.44
CA ALA A 96 -14.17 -10.81 1.69
C ALA A 96 -15.64 -11.24 1.65
N GLY A 97 -16.12 -11.75 2.78
CA GLY A 97 -17.53 -11.79 3.10
C GLY A 97 -18.03 -10.38 3.46
N TYR A 98 -19.26 -10.09 3.08
CA TYR A 98 -19.98 -8.86 3.39
C TYR A 98 -21.13 -9.17 4.34
N ILE A 99 -21.31 -8.33 5.36
CA ILE A 99 -22.44 -8.40 6.28
C ILE A 99 -22.97 -6.97 6.44
N ALA A 100 -24.27 -6.78 6.31
CA ALA A 100 -24.92 -5.51 6.57
C ALA A 100 -26.18 -5.69 7.42
N LEU A 101 -26.34 -4.76 8.36
CA LEU A 101 -27.48 -4.64 9.24
C LEU A 101 -28.14 -3.30 8.98
N ASN A 102 -29.40 -3.34 8.59
CA ASN A 102 -30.24 -2.15 8.53
C ASN A 102 -30.81 -1.86 9.92
N ILE A 103 -30.64 -0.61 10.37
CA ILE A 103 -31.13 -0.10 11.65
C ILE A 103 -31.97 1.15 11.35
N TRP A 104 -33.22 1.18 11.84
CA TRP A 104 -34.14 2.32 11.67
C TRP A 104 -34.46 2.65 10.21
N ASP A 105 -34.61 1.63 9.38
CA ASP A 105 -35.17 1.65 8.02
C ASP A 105 -34.41 2.47 6.96
N ARG A 106 -33.46 3.33 7.34
CA ARG A 106 -32.76 4.29 6.45
C ARG A 106 -31.26 4.33 6.64
N PHE A 107 -30.74 3.51 7.55
CA PHE A 107 -29.34 3.49 7.90
C PHE A 107 -28.85 2.05 7.94
N ASP A 108 -27.81 1.77 7.16
CA ASP A 108 -27.13 0.49 7.18
C ASP A 108 -25.76 0.65 7.83
N VAL A 109 -25.45 -0.24 8.77
CA VAL A 109 -24.07 -0.51 9.16
C VAL A 109 -23.63 -1.78 8.46
N PHE A 110 -22.48 -1.74 7.82
CA PHE A 110 -21.93 -2.90 7.14
C PHE A 110 -20.48 -3.13 7.54
N CYS A 111 -20.05 -4.38 7.46
CA CYS A 111 -18.67 -4.75 7.61
C CYS A 111 -18.28 -5.78 6.56
N THR A 112 -16.99 -5.85 6.29
CA THR A 112 -16.44 -6.90 5.46
C THR A 112 -15.33 -7.60 6.20
N LEU A 113 -15.27 -8.92 6.08
CA LEU A 113 -14.29 -9.77 6.75
C LEU A 113 -13.72 -10.71 5.71
N GLY A 114 -12.40 -10.70 5.57
CA GLY A 114 -11.78 -11.36 4.44
C GLY A 114 -10.29 -11.51 4.58
N ALA A 115 -9.63 -11.67 3.44
CA ALA A 115 -8.19 -11.67 3.33
C ALA A 115 -7.72 -10.75 2.21
N THR A 116 -6.54 -10.15 2.42
CA THR A 116 -5.83 -9.34 1.44
C THR A 116 -4.43 -9.85 1.19
N SER A 117 -3.99 -9.68 -0.05
CA SER A 117 -2.61 -9.82 -0.49
C SER A 117 -2.29 -8.70 -1.49
N GLY A 118 -1.01 -8.49 -1.77
CA GLY A 118 -0.57 -7.41 -2.62
C GLY A 118 0.78 -7.64 -3.26
N TYR A 119 0.98 -6.94 -4.37
CA TYR A 119 2.21 -6.90 -5.12
C TYR A 119 2.57 -5.44 -5.42
N PHE A 120 3.83 -5.08 -5.21
CA PHE A 120 4.34 -3.74 -5.52
C PHE A 120 5.61 -3.85 -6.33
N LYS A 121 5.71 -3.05 -7.38
CA LYS A 121 6.89 -2.90 -8.23
C LYS A 121 7.25 -1.45 -8.38
N GLY A 122 8.52 -1.12 -8.25
CA GLY A 122 8.99 0.25 -8.43
C GLY A 122 10.46 0.34 -8.73
N ASN A 123 10.88 1.51 -9.19
CA ASN A 123 12.30 1.83 -9.32
C ASN A 123 12.95 1.83 -7.92
N SER A 124 14.21 1.42 -7.84
CA SER A 124 14.99 1.39 -6.60
C SER A 124 15.07 2.74 -5.88
N SER A 125 14.97 3.86 -6.60
CA SER A 125 14.85 5.20 -6.01
C SER A 125 13.57 5.40 -5.19
N SER A 126 12.44 4.79 -5.57
CA SER A 126 11.18 4.84 -4.82
C SER A 126 11.25 4.10 -3.47
N PHE A 127 12.20 3.17 -3.35
CA PHE A 127 12.49 2.38 -2.14
C PHE A 127 13.76 2.82 -1.42
N ASN A 128 14.32 4.01 -1.74
CA ASN A 128 15.57 4.49 -1.16
C ASN A 128 16.66 3.39 -1.09
N LEU A 129 16.95 2.72 -2.20
CA LEU A 129 18.05 1.76 -2.25
C LEU A 129 19.37 2.51 -2.12
N ILE A 130 20.02 2.36 -0.98
CA ILE A 130 21.25 3.08 -0.61
C ILE A 130 22.40 2.10 -0.44
N GLY A 131 23.59 2.60 -0.72
CA GLY A 131 24.82 1.83 -0.74
C GLY A 131 25.96 2.56 -0.05
N LEU A 132 26.96 1.78 0.37
CA LEU A 132 28.23 2.26 0.89
C LEU A 132 29.37 1.89 -0.07
N ILE A 133 30.04 2.88 -0.64
CA ILE A 133 31.09 2.72 -1.66
C ILE A 133 32.32 3.60 -1.36
N GLY A 134 33.48 3.20 -1.90
CA GLY A 134 34.65 4.08 -2.01
C GLY A 134 35.31 4.43 -0.68
N LEU A 135 35.32 3.51 0.28
CA LEU A 135 35.76 3.77 1.64
C LEU A 135 37.26 3.59 1.84
N SER A 136 37.88 4.50 2.58
CA SER A 136 39.26 4.35 3.03
C SER A 136 39.37 3.45 4.27
N GLY A 137 40.54 2.81 4.40
CA GLY A 137 40.87 1.94 5.52
C GLY A 137 40.32 0.51 5.40
N SER A 138 40.19 -0.14 6.56
CA SER A 138 39.89 -1.58 6.68
C SER A 138 38.73 -1.90 7.63
N SER A 139 37.98 -0.88 8.09
CA SER A 139 36.77 -1.05 8.92
C SER A 139 35.54 -0.40 8.27
N LEU A 140 34.37 -1.02 8.47
CA LEU A 140 33.05 -0.51 8.05
C LEU A 140 32.27 0.14 9.21
N THR A 141 32.82 0.11 10.42
CA THR A 141 32.13 0.53 11.63
C THR A 141 31.78 2.02 11.59
N SER A 142 30.52 2.34 11.91
CA SER A 142 29.99 3.72 11.98
C SER A 142 30.08 4.49 10.65
N MET A 143 30.06 3.78 9.52
CA MET A 143 30.07 4.41 8.19
C MET A 143 28.66 4.57 7.64
N TYR A 144 28.26 5.80 7.37
CA TYR A 144 26.97 6.15 6.78
C TYR A 144 26.91 5.77 5.30
N PRO A 145 25.81 5.17 4.79
CA PRO A 145 25.61 4.97 3.36
C PRO A 145 25.75 6.29 2.59
N ASN A 146 26.56 6.30 1.53
CA ASN A 146 26.98 7.51 0.81
C ASN A 146 26.55 7.53 -0.67
N ALA A 147 25.99 6.43 -1.18
CA ALA A 147 25.49 6.31 -2.53
C ALA A 147 23.99 6.00 -2.53
N ASN A 148 23.28 6.54 -3.51
CA ASN A 148 21.92 6.12 -3.83
C ASN A 148 21.95 5.36 -5.16
N ILE A 149 21.34 4.18 -5.18
CA ILE A 149 21.29 3.29 -6.32
C ILE A 149 19.93 3.48 -7.00
N SER A 150 19.87 4.32 -8.04
CA SER A 150 18.62 4.64 -8.77
C SER A 150 18.38 3.80 -10.02
N ASN A 151 19.33 2.93 -10.39
CA ASN A 151 19.29 2.11 -11.60
C ASN A 151 18.97 0.67 -11.24
N GLY A 152 17.75 0.46 -10.74
CA GLY A 152 17.26 -0.86 -10.38
C GLY A 152 15.75 -0.90 -10.26
N VAL A 153 15.25 -2.12 -10.10
CA VAL A 153 13.86 -2.46 -9.86
C VAL A 153 13.78 -3.22 -8.54
N VAL A 154 12.76 -2.88 -7.76
CA VAL A 154 12.43 -3.57 -6.51
C VAL A 154 11.01 -4.10 -6.65
N GLU A 155 10.84 -5.37 -6.29
CA GLU A 155 9.55 -6.06 -6.30
C GLU A 155 9.28 -6.62 -4.91
N LEU A 156 8.03 -6.52 -4.49
CA LEU A 156 7.61 -6.92 -3.15
C LEU A 156 6.27 -7.65 -3.24
N TYR A 157 6.24 -8.86 -2.68
CA TYR A 157 5.04 -9.67 -2.55
C TYR A 157 4.65 -9.78 -1.08
N THR A 158 3.36 -9.62 -0.79
CA THR A 158 2.84 -9.79 0.56
C THR A 158 2.09 -11.10 0.71
N ASP A 159 2.13 -11.64 1.92
CA ASP A 159 1.36 -12.81 2.31
C ASP A 159 -0.13 -12.48 2.40
N THR A 160 -0.96 -13.51 2.28
CA THR A 160 -2.41 -13.39 2.47
C THR A 160 -2.72 -13.25 3.96
N THR A 161 -3.34 -12.15 4.35
CA THR A 161 -3.68 -11.91 5.77
C THR A 161 -5.09 -11.41 5.94
N PHE A 162 -5.61 -11.58 7.15
CA PHE A 162 -6.93 -11.08 7.50
C PHE A 162 -7.07 -9.58 7.22
N SER A 163 -8.18 -9.24 6.58
CA SER A 163 -8.60 -7.88 6.28
C SER A 163 -10.01 -7.66 6.79
N TRP A 164 -10.29 -6.45 7.26
CA TRP A 164 -11.63 -6.07 7.65
C TRP A 164 -11.97 -4.66 7.17
N SER A 165 -13.26 -4.39 7.04
CA SER A 165 -13.75 -3.04 6.90
C SER A 165 -15.02 -2.84 7.70
N VAL A 166 -15.29 -1.58 8.04
CA VAL A 166 -16.55 -1.13 8.60
C VAL A 166 -17.01 0.07 7.82
N GLY A 167 -18.30 0.16 7.58
CA GLY A 167 -18.89 1.29 6.92
C GLY A 167 -20.32 1.51 7.38
N ALA A 168 -20.81 2.69 7.04
CA ALA A 168 -22.18 3.07 7.26
C ALA A 168 -22.68 3.81 6.03
N ARG A 169 -23.96 3.66 5.72
CA ARG A 169 -24.63 4.44 4.70
C ARG A 169 -26.05 4.75 5.14
N GLY A 170 -26.62 5.81 4.57
CA GLY A 170 -28.02 6.10 4.80
C GLY A 170 -28.56 7.21 3.93
N ALA A 171 -29.89 7.32 3.93
CA ALA A 171 -30.60 8.40 3.27
C ALA A 171 -30.47 9.69 4.09
N LEU A 172 -29.97 10.76 3.47
CA LEU A 172 -29.86 12.09 4.06
C LEU A 172 -31.10 12.93 3.80
N TRP A 173 -31.74 12.73 2.65
CA TRP A 173 -32.91 13.48 2.24
C TRP A 173 -33.75 12.69 1.26
N GLU A 174 -35.06 12.85 1.38
CA GLU A 174 -36.05 12.26 0.49
C GLU A 174 -37.16 13.27 0.21
N CYS A 175 -37.61 13.32 -1.04
CA CYS A 175 -38.81 14.05 -1.43
C CYS A 175 -39.48 13.36 -2.61
N GLY A 176 -40.66 12.80 -2.36
CA GLY A 176 -41.35 11.94 -3.32
C GLY A 176 -40.45 10.79 -3.76
N CYS A 177 -40.25 10.66 -5.07
CA CYS A 177 -39.47 9.56 -5.65
C CYS A 177 -37.95 9.80 -5.64
N ALA A 178 -37.45 10.93 -5.11
CA ALA A 178 -36.04 11.29 -5.10
C ALA A 178 -35.39 11.02 -3.74
N THR A 179 -34.22 10.38 -3.74
CA THR A 179 -33.45 10.08 -2.52
C THR A 179 -32.00 10.53 -2.70
N LEU A 180 -31.50 11.29 -1.74
CA LEU A 180 -30.09 11.62 -1.59
C LEU A 180 -29.53 10.81 -0.43
N GLY A 181 -28.48 10.04 -0.66
CA GLY A 181 -27.80 9.30 0.38
C GLY A 181 -26.30 9.53 0.40
N ALA A 182 -25.69 9.09 1.50
CA ALA A 182 -24.26 9.14 1.69
C ALA A 182 -23.74 7.84 2.30
N GLU A 183 -22.47 7.56 2.05
CA GLU A 183 -21.77 6.41 2.56
C GLU A 183 -20.38 6.77 3.07
N PHE A 184 -19.92 6.02 4.05
CA PHE A 184 -18.56 6.03 4.54
C PHE A 184 -18.10 4.59 4.76
N GLN A 185 -16.85 4.31 4.41
CA GLN A 185 -16.20 3.05 4.71
C GLN A 185 -14.75 3.28 5.12
N TYR A 186 -14.31 2.47 6.07
CA TYR A 186 -12.92 2.33 6.47
C TYR A 186 -12.49 0.87 6.39
N ALA A 187 -11.42 0.60 5.65
CA ALA A 187 -10.83 -0.73 5.51
C ALA A 187 -9.40 -0.75 6.04
N GLN A 188 -9.04 -1.88 6.66
CA GLN A 188 -7.71 -2.10 7.21
C GLN A 188 -7.24 -3.55 7.01
N SER A 189 -5.95 -3.71 6.75
CA SER A 189 -5.26 -5.00 6.83
C SER A 189 -3.77 -4.80 7.12
N LYS A 190 -3.10 -5.85 7.58
CA LYS A 190 -1.66 -5.80 7.89
C LYS A 190 -0.91 -7.01 7.33
N PRO A 191 -0.81 -7.14 5.99
CA PRO A 191 -0.07 -8.25 5.40
C PRO A 191 1.43 -8.16 5.68
N ARG A 192 2.04 -9.32 5.89
CA ARG A 192 3.50 -9.46 5.99
C ARG A 192 4.10 -9.47 4.61
N VAL A 193 5.30 -8.93 4.46
CA VAL A 193 6.07 -9.11 3.23
C VAL A 193 6.59 -10.54 3.22
N GLN A 194 6.30 -11.26 2.15
CA GLN A 194 6.70 -12.65 1.97
C GLN A 194 7.96 -12.77 1.14
N GLU A 195 8.10 -11.93 0.11
CA GLU A 195 9.26 -11.94 -0.77
C GLU A 195 9.61 -10.51 -1.16
N LEU A 196 10.90 -10.22 -1.14
CA LEU A 196 11.47 -8.95 -1.55
C LEU A 196 12.63 -9.21 -2.50
N ASN A 197 12.47 -8.74 -3.72
CA ASN A 197 13.44 -8.88 -4.79
C ASN A 197 14.02 -7.52 -5.13
N VAL A 198 15.34 -7.44 -5.16
CA VAL A 198 16.08 -6.25 -5.59
C VAL A 198 16.95 -6.66 -6.76
N LEU A 199 16.76 -5.97 -7.88
CA LEU A 199 17.55 -6.14 -9.09
C LEU A 199 18.08 -4.77 -9.50
N SER A 200 19.36 -4.52 -9.29
CA SER A 200 20.04 -3.31 -9.73
C SER A 200 21.34 -3.65 -10.45
N ASN A 201 21.91 -2.65 -11.13
CA ASN A 201 23.20 -2.80 -11.80
C ASN A 201 24.36 -3.20 -10.88
N VAL A 202 24.27 -2.90 -9.58
CA VAL A 202 25.36 -3.10 -8.61
C VAL A 202 25.01 -4.10 -7.49
N ALA A 203 23.74 -4.43 -7.31
CA ALA A 203 23.28 -5.36 -6.29
C ALA A 203 22.04 -6.13 -6.75
N GLN A 204 22.07 -7.45 -6.56
CA GLN A 204 20.94 -8.34 -6.79
C GLN A 204 20.78 -9.26 -5.59
N PHE A 205 19.60 -9.26 -4.98
CA PHE A 205 19.28 -10.16 -3.88
C PHE A 205 17.78 -10.38 -3.73
N THR A 206 17.44 -11.55 -3.20
CA THR A 206 16.07 -11.95 -2.85
C THR A 206 16.05 -12.31 -1.37
N VAL A 207 15.08 -11.78 -0.63
CA VAL A 207 14.87 -12.09 0.78
C VAL A 207 13.47 -12.66 0.95
N HIS A 208 13.40 -13.87 1.50
CA HIS A 208 12.14 -14.48 1.92
C HIS A 208 11.82 -14.06 3.34
N LYS A 209 10.58 -13.65 3.59
CA LYS A 209 10.08 -13.14 4.88
C LYS A 209 11.02 -12.07 5.45
N PRO A 210 11.28 -10.99 4.69
CA PRO A 210 12.30 -10.02 5.07
C PRO A 210 12.04 -9.43 6.46
N GLN A 211 13.13 -9.32 7.21
CA GLN A 211 13.17 -8.66 8.49
C GLN A 211 14.14 -7.48 8.41
N GLY A 212 13.86 -6.43 9.16
CA GLY A 212 14.64 -5.20 9.11
C GLY A 212 14.50 -4.36 10.38
N TYR A 213 15.02 -3.15 10.32
CA TYR A 213 15.04 -2.21 11.43
C TYR A 213 13.95 -1.15 11.24
N ILE A 214 13.13 -0.94 12.26
CA ILE A 214 12.11 0.12 12.30
C ILE A 214 12.58 1.20 13.26
N GLY A 215 12.53 2.47 12.83
CA GLY A 215 12.90 3.61 13.68
C GLY A 215 14.38 3.72 14.05
N LYS A 216 15.26 2.93 13.41
CA LYS A 216 16.72 2.99 13.62
C LYS A 216 17.33 4.01 12.66
N SER A 217 18.11 4.94 13.19
CA SER A 217 18.86 5.89 12.36
C SER A 217 20.00 5.18 11.65
N LEU A 218 20.35 5.65 10.45
CA LEU A 218 21.58 5.22 9.77
C LEU A 218 22.81 5.67 10.59
N PRO A 219 23.94 4.93 10.50
CA PRO A 219 24.09 3.66 9.79
C PRO A 219 23.42 2.49 10.53
N LEU A 220 23.03 1.46 9.76
CA LEU A 220 22.59 0.20 10.35
C LEU A 220 23.75 -0.50 11.08
N PRO A 221 23.47 -1.37 12.07
CA PRO A 221 24.51 -2.16 12.74
C PRO A 221 25.41 -2.94 11.78
N ASP A 222 26.67 -3.13 12.13
CA ASP A 222 27.67 -3.82 11.28
C ASP A 222 27.26 -5.26 10.93
N ASN A 223 26.50 -5.93 11.79
CA ASN A 223 25.96 -7.27 11.58
C ASN A 223 24.64 -7.31 10.78
N ALA A 224 24.09 -6.16 10.36
CA ALA A 224 22.87 -6.11 9.55
C ALA A 224 23.02 -6.94 8.27
N GLY A 225 22.00 -7.75 7.97
CA GLY A 225 22.00 -8.68 6.83
C GLY A 225 22.67 -10.03 7.10
N THR A 226 23.23 -10.25 8.29
CA THR A 226 23.79 -11.55 8.71
C THR A 226 22.82 -12.32 9.61
N ASP A 227 23.05 -13.62 9.79
CA ASP A 227 22.28 -14.46 10.72
C ASP A 227 22.45 -14.05 12.20
N SER A 228 23.45 -13.22 12.52
CA SER A 228 23.68 -12.69 13.86
C SER A 228 23.00 -11.33 14.11
N ALA A 229 22.22 -10.83 13.15
CA ALA A 229 21.50 -9.57 13.29
C ALA A 229 20.41 -9.67 14.38
N THR A 230 20.42 -8.72 15.31
CA THR A 230 19.45 -8.62 16.41
C THR A 230 18.51 -7.43 16.21
N GLU A 231 17.45 -7.35 17.03
CA GLU A 231 16.44 -6.26 16.99
C GLU A 231 15.61 -6.18 15.70
N LEU A 232 15.64 -7.22 14.88
CA LEU A 232 14.89 -7.29 13.64
C LEU A 232 13.38 -7.38 13.87
N LYS A 233 12.63 -6.71 13.00
CA LYS A 233 11.17 -6.77 12.92
C LYS A 233 10.75 -7.30 11.56
N ASN A 234 9.67 -8.06 11.52
CA ASN A 234 9.09 -8.52 10.25
C ASN A 234 8.62 -7.30 9.44
N ALA A 235 8.94 -7.27 8.16
CA ALA A 235 8.38 -6.28 7.26
C ALA A 235 6.87 -6.53 7.11
N THR A 236 6.07 -5.53 7.46
CA THR A 236 4.60 -5.55 7.33
C THR A 236 4.14 -4.30 6.65
N ILE A 237 3.06 -4.38 5.88
CA ILE A 237 2.41 -3.24 5.25
C ILE A 237 1.12 -2.95 6.02
N ASN A 238 1.08 -1.85 6.77
CA ASN A 238 -0.15 -1.35 7.37
C ASN A 238 -0.98 -0.66 6.28
N TYR A 239 -2.01 -1.35 5.78
CA TYR A 239 -2.92 -0.81 4.79
C TYR A 239 -4.13 -0.19 5.47
N HIS A 240 -4.46 1.03 5.05
CA HIS A 240 -5.63 1.76 5.47
C HIS A 240 -6.28 2.44 4.26
N GLU A 241 -7.58 2.28 4.10
CA GLU A 241 -8.33 2.97 3.07
C GLU A 241 -9.61 3.55 3.67
N TRP A 242 -9.87 4.81 3.35
CA TRP A 242 -11.18 5.40 3.59
C TRP A 242 -11.85 5.72 2.26
N GLN A 243 -13.17 5.57 2.25
CA GLN A 243 -14.03 5.90 1.14
C GLN A 243 -15.23 6.69 1.69
N VAL A 244 -15.62 7.74 0.98
CA VAL A 244 -16.80 8.56 1.25
C VAL A 244 -17.53 8.71 -0.06
N GLY A 245 -18.84 8.48 -0.07
CA GLY A 245 -19.67 8.64 -1.26
C GLY A 245 -20.93 9.44 -0.97
N ALA A 246 -21.47 10.05 -2.02
CA ALA A 246 -22.81 10.62 -2.02
C ALA A 246 -23.49 10.29 -3.34
N ALA A 247 -24.76 9.93 -3.30
CA ALA A 247 -25.51 9.56 -4.49
C ALA A 247 -26.95 10.07 -4.45
N LEU A 248 -27.47 10.41 -5.63
CA LEU A 248 -28.84 10.81 -5.88
C LEU A 248 -29.50 9.74 -6.74
N SER A 249 -30.67 9.27 -6.31
CA SER A 249 -31.49 8.32 -7.06
C SER A 249 -32.90 8.85 -7.27
N TYR A 250 -33.56 8.36 -8.31
CA TYR A 250 -34.95 8.68 -8.59
C TYR A 250 -35.73 7.42 -8.98
N ARG A 251 -36.85 7.13 -8.32
CA ARG A 251 -37.69 5.95 -8.61
C ARG A 251 -38.65 6.22 -9.77
N LEU A 252 -38.50 5.44 -10.84
CA LEU A 252 -39.38 5.40 -12.02
C LEU A 252 -40.09 4.04 -12.07
N ASN A 253 -41.12 3.87 -11.23
CA ASN A 253 -41.81 2.59 -11.09
C ASN A 253 -40.82 1.46 -10.72
N MET A 254 -40.54 0.52 -11.63
CA MET A 254 -39.60 -0.60 -11.42
C MET A 254 -38.12 -0.25 -11.68
N LEU A 255 -37.85 0.89 -12.30
CA LEU A 255 -36.50 1.33 -12.66
C LEU A 255 -36.04 2.44 -11.71
N ILE A 256 -34.85 2.30 -11.15
CA ILE A 256 -34.28 3.32 -10.27
C ILE A 256 -32.91 3.74 -10.79
N PRO A 257 -32.83 4.76 -11.67
CA PRO A 257 -31.56 5.37 -12.01
C PRO A 257 -30.92 6.06 -10.79
N TYR A 258 -29.60 6.02 -10.74
CA TYR A 258 -28.81 6.75 -9.77
C TYR A 258 -27.53 7.33 -10.39
N ILE A 259 -27.06 8.41 -9.77
CA ILE A 259 -25.75 9.00 -10.01
C ILE A 259 -25.08 9.28 -8.68
N GLY A 260 -23.81 8.95 -8.57
CA GLY A 260 -23.02 9.08 -7.36
C GLY A 260 -21.63 9.62 -7.62
N VAL A 261 -21.04 10.18 -6.58
CA VAL A 261 -19.64 10.55 -6.52
C VAL A 261 -19.00 9.81 -5.35
N GLN A 262 -17.84 9.22 -5.58
CA GLN A 262 -17.07 8.51 -4.56
C GLN A 262 -15.68 9.13 -4.45
N TRP A 263 -15.29 9.44 -3.22
CA TRP A 263 -13.97 9.92 -2.87
C TRP A 263 -13.24 8.89 -2.04
N SER A 264 -12.01 8.54 -2.42
CA SER A 264 -11.22 7.58 -1.68
C SER A 264 -9.76 7.95 -1.59
N ARG A 265 -9.11 7.42 -0.55
CA ARG A 265 -7.67 7.45 -0.42
C ARG A 265 -7.17 6.25 0.37
N ALA A 266 -6.19 5.57 -0.19
CA ALA A 266 -5.46 4.51 0.47
C ALA A 266 -4.06 4.95 0.90
N THR A 267 -3.62 4.36 2.00
CA THR A 267 -2.29 4.51 2.57
C THR A 267 -1.71 3.12 2.85
N PHE A 268 -0.47 2.92 2.45
CA PHE A 268 0.31 1.72 2.71
C PHE A 268 1.53 2.17 3.51
N ASP A 269 1.63 1.76 4.78
CA ASP A 269 2.70 2.19 5.67
C ASP A 269 3.52 1.01 6.14
N ALA A 270 4.80 0.98 5.76
CA ALA A 270 5.75 -0.05 6.17
C ALA A 270 6.62 0.38 7.36
N ASP A 271 6.19 1.40 8.12
CA ASP A 271 6.89 1.96 9.28
C ASP A 271 8.33 2.40 8.93
N THR A 272 8.58 2.72 7.65
CA THR A 272 9.89 3.11 7.13
C THR A 272 10.96 2.04 7.43
N ILE A 273 10.60 0.76 7.35
CA ILE A 273 11.50 -0.34 7.67
C ILE A 273 12.70 -0.36 6.73
N GLN A 274 13.90 -0.49 7.31
CA GLN A 274 15.16 -0.60 6.59
C GLN A 274 15.65 -2.05 6.58
N ILE A 275 15.85 -2.60 5.38
CA ILE A 275 16.26 -3.98 5.16
C ILE A 275 17.64 -3.96 4.52
N ALA A 276 18.61 -4.61 5.18
CA ALA A 276 19.96 -4.77 4.65
C ALA A 276 20.02 -5.96 3.68
N GLN A 277 20.87 -5.85 2.68
CA GLN A 277 21.22 -6.96 1.79
C GLN A 277 21.76 -8.13 2.63
N PRO A 278 21.31 -9.38 2.36
CA PRO A 278 21.89 -10.56 2.98
C PRO A 278 23.40 -10.67 2.73
N LYS A 279 24.16 -10.95 3.79
CA LYS A 279 25.62 -11.12 3.73
C LYS A 279 26.08 -12.16 4.75
N LEU A 280 27.25 -12.74 4.51
CA LEU A 280 27.88 -13.71 5.41
C LEU A 280 28.40 -13.03 6.68
N SER A 281 28.24 -13.69 7.84
CA SER A 281 28.80 -13.22 9.11
C SER A 281 30.33 -13.29 9.14
N SER A 282 30.92 -14.25 8.44
CA SER A 282 32.36 -14.40 8.23
C SER A 282 32.65 -14.54 6.74
N PRO A 283 33.66 -13.83 6.20
CA PRO A 283 34.00 -13.91 4.79
C PRO A 283 34.41 -15.34 4.38
N ILE A 284 33.94 -15.79 3.23
CA ILE A 284 34.43 -17.00 2.55
C ILE A 284 35.13 -16.53 1.27
N PHE A 285 36.35 -16.99 1.02
CA PHE A 285 37.20 -16.46 -0.07
C PHE A 285 37.41 -14.93 0.00
N TYR A 286 37.42 -14.36 1.20
CA TYR A 286 37.43 -12.90 1.45
C TYR A 286 36.21 -12.14 0.94
N LEU A 287 35.13 -12.85 0.60
CA LEU A 287 33.86 -12.27 0.16
C LEU A 287 32.82 -12.42 1.26
N THR A 288 32.17 -11.31 1.63
CA THR A 288 31.00 -11.29 2.53
C THR A 288 29.69 -11.29 1.74
N THR A 289 29.73 -10.92 0.46
CA THR A 289 28.61 -10.90 -0.47
C THR A 289 29.07 -11.41 -1.84
N TRP A 290 28.17 -12.01 -2.60
CA TRP A 290 28.47 -12.59 -3.92
C TRP A 290 28.64 -11.56 -5.05
N ASN A 291 28.46 -10.26 -4.79
CA ASN A 291 28.62 -9.17 -5.78
C ASN A 291 29.61 -8.07 -5.33
N PRO A 292 30.91 -8.36 -5.09
CA PRO A 292 31.69 -7.45 -4.25
C PRO A 292 32.65 -6.50 -5.00
N THR A 293 32.79 -6.52 -6.33
CA THR A 293 33.85 -5.71 -6.97
C THR A 293 33.34 -4.89 -8.15
N LEU A 294 33.41 -3.57 -8.00
CA LEU A 294 33.34 -2.60 -9.08
C LEU A 294 34.77 -2.08 -9.27
N LEU A 295 35.61 -2.84 -9.99
CA LEU A 295 36.88 -2.30 -10.44
C LEU A 295 36.56 -1.18 -11.43
N GLY A 296 36.64 0.07 -10.96
CA GLY A 296 36.44 1.26 -11.76
C GLY A 296 37.65 1.52 -12.65
N GLN A 297 38.27 2.70 -12.51
CA GLN A 297 39.53 3.03 -13.19
C GLN A 297 40.78 2.44 -12.49
N ALA A 298 40.61 1.77 -11.34
CA ALA A 298 41.71 1.18 -10.60
C ALA A 298 42.39 0.08 -11.44
N THR A 299 43.71 0.17 -11.58
CA THR A 299 44.52 -0.82 -12.32
C THR A 299 45.08 -1.91 -11.41
N GLN A 300 44.97 -1.75 -10.09
CA GLN A 300 45.40 -2.69 -9.06
C GLN A 300 44.46 -2.59 -7.84
N VAL A 301 44.34 -3.69 -7.09
CA VAL A 301 43.57 -3.74 -5.83
C VAL A 301 44.37 -3.09 -4.70
N ASP A 302 43.79 -2.10 -4.02
CA ASP A 302 44.44 -1.39 -2.90
C ASP A 302 44.49 -2.28 -1.64
N ALA A 303 45.70 -2.58 -1.17
CA ALA A 303 45.92 -3.40 0.03
C ALA A 303 45.71 -2.63 1.36
N GLY A 304 45.78 -1.29 1.33
CA GLY A 304 45.58 -0.41 2.48
C GLY A 304 44.11 0.01 2.64
N ASN A 305 43.45 0.37 1.54
CA ASN A 305 42.03 0.72 1.49
C ASN A 305 41.20 -0.43 0.93
N LYS A 306 40.98 -1.46 1.75
CA LYS A 306 40.33 -2.73 1.34
C LYS A 306 38.93 -2.55 0.75
N TYR A 307 38.28 -1.43 1.04
CA TYR A 307 36.89 -1.14 0.66
C TYR A 307 36.76 -0.02 -0.39
N ALA A 308 37.87 0.39 -1.00
CA ALA A 308 37.86 1.44 -2.02
C ALA A 308 37.12 0.99 -3.30
N ASP A 309 37.36 -0.25 -3.75
CA ASP A 309 36.89 -0.75 -5.07
C ASP A 309 35.63 -1.63 -4.99
N SER A 310 34.88 -1.54 -3.89
CA SER A 310 33.80 -2.47 -3.59
C SER A 310 32.56 -1.79 -3.02
N LEU A 311 31.40 -2.31 -3.40
CA LEU A 311 30.12 -1.97 -2.77
C LEU A 311 29.94 -2.89 -1.55
N GLN A 312 29.79 -2.30 -0.37
CA GLN A 312 29.86 -3.04 0.90
C GLN A 312 28.49 -3.34 1.48
N ILE A 313 27.78 -2.29 1.90
CA ILE A 313 26.48 -2.40 2.56
C ILE A 313 25.47 -1.78 1.62
N VAL A 314 24.52 -2.59 1.18
CA VAL A 314 23.33 -2.13 0.47
C VAL A 314 22.16 -2.33 1.41
N SER A 315 21.32 -1.32 1.52
CA SER A 315 20.04 -1.43 2.21
C SER A 315 18.98 -0.71 1.41
N LEU A 316 17.73 -1.11 1.62
CA LEU A 316 16.56 -0.41 1.09
C LEU A 316 15.64 -0.05 2.23
N GLN A 317 14.81 0.96 1.98
CA GLN A 317 13.79 1.40 2.91
C GLN A 317 12.42 1.29 2.25
N ILE A 318 11.53 0.49 2.84
CA ILE A 318 10.15 0.44 2.36
C ILE A 318 9.44 1.67 2.93
N ASN A 319 9.16 2.62 2.05
CA ASN A 319 8.56 3.88 2.42
C ASN A 319 7.05 3.78 2.59
N LYS A 320 6.49 4.75 3.31
CA LYS A 320 5.05 5.01 3.27
C LYS A 320 4.63 5.40 1.86
N LEU A 321 3.56 4.79 1.36
CA LEU A 321 2.96 5.07 0.07
C LEU A 321 1.53 5.56 0.26
N LYS A 322 1.13 6.54 -0.54
CA LYS A 322 -0.24 7.06 -0.57
C LYS A 322 -0.77 7.04 -1.98
N SER A 323 -2.01 6.57 -2.13
CA SER A 323 -2.73 6.74 -3.38
C SER A 323 -2.97 8.23 -3.65
N ARG A 324 -3.12 8.58 -4.93
CA ARG A 324 -3.77 9.85 -5.26
C ARG A 324 -5.19 9.84 -4.67
N LYS A 325 -5.68 11.01 -4.30
CA LYS A 325 -7.10 11.18 -4.00
C LYS A 325 -7.85 10.88 -5.30
N ALA A 326 -8.69 9.85 -5.29
CA ALA A 326 -9.53 9.52 -6.42
C ALA A 326 -10.92 10.12 -6.18
N CYS A 327 -11.51 10.71 -7.22
CA CYS A 327 -12.91 11.05 -7.30
C CYS A 327 -13.47 10.25 -8.48
N GLY A 328 -14.32 9.27 -8.19
CA GLY A 328 -15.04 8.48 -9.19
C GLY A 328 -16.47 8.99 -9.31
N VAL A 329 -17.05 8.82 -10.50
CA VAL A 329 -18.48 9.03 -10.72
C VAL A 329 -19.07 7.65 -10.97
N SER A 330 -20.04 7.24 -10.15
CA SER A 330 -20.82 6.03 -10.40
C SER A 330 -22.16 6.42 -11.03
N MET A 331 -22.56 5.69 -12.06
CA MET A 331 -23.90 5.82 -12.62
C MET A 331 -24.45 4.43 -12.90
N GLY A 332 -25.73 4.26 -12.65
CA GLY A 332 -26.35 2.96 -12.82
C GLY A 332 -27.85 3.03 -12.73
N ALA A 333 -28.46 1.87 -12.88
CA ALA A 333 -29.86 1.70 -12.61
C ALA A 333 -30.11 0.34 -11.97
N THR A 334 -31.01 0.35 -10.99
CA THR A 334 -31.51 -0.87 -10.37
C THR A 334 -32.89 -1.16 -10.94
N LEU A 335 -33.06 -2.39 -11.42
CA LEU A 335 -34.37 -2.94 -11.78
C LEU A 335 -34.86 -3.78 -10.61
N LEU A 336 -36.04 -3.41 -10.09
CA LEU A 336 -36.71 -4.14 -9.03
C LEU A 336 -37.97 -4.79 -9.59
N ASP A 337 -38.04 -6.12 -9.47
CA ASP A 337 -39.30 -6.86 -9.59
C ASP A 337 -39.85 -7.06 -8.18
N ALA A 338 -41.13 -6.73 -8.00
CA ALA A 338 -41.77 -6.41 -6.72
C ALA A 338 -41.68 -7.50 -5.64
N ASP A 339 -41.19 -8.71 -5.94
CA ASP A 339 -41.18 -9.84 -5.01
C ASP A 339 -40.00 -10.83 -5.14
N LYS A 340 -39.05 -10.68 -6.08
CA LYS A 340 -38.19 -11.84 -6.46
C LYS A 340 -36.71 -11.57 -6.68
N TRP A 341 -36.36 -10.45 -7.29
CA TRP A 341 -34.98 -10.18 -7.65
C TRP A 341 -34.76 -8.70 -7.90
N ALA A 342 -33.55 -8.26 -7.56
CA ALA A 342 -33.00 -6.97 -7.96
C ALA A 342 -31.84 -7.26 -8.93
N ILE A 343 -31.80 -6.56 -10.06
CA ILE A 343 -30.61 -6.51 -10.90
C ILE A 343 -30.06 -5.10 -10.85
N ASN A 344 -28.80 -4.98 -10.46
CA ASN A 344 -28.08 -3.73 -10.53
C ASN A 344 -27.09 -3.73 -11.71
N GLY A 345 -27.18 -2.71 -12.56
CA GLY A 345 -26.19 -2.41 -13.58
C GLY A 345 -25.47 -1.12 -13.21
N GLU A 346 -24.16 -1.21 -12.95
CA GLU A 346 -23.34 -0.06 -12.54
C GLU A 346 -22.17 0.16 -13.52
N LEU A 347 -21.92 1.43 -13.83
CA LEU A 347 -20.72 1.92 -14.50
C LEU A 347 -19.93 2.79 -13.50
N ARG A 348 -18.67 2.42 -13.25
CA ARG A 348 -17.73 3.12 -12.35
C ARG A 348 -16.51 3.63 -13.09
#